data_AF-A0A0G1YVS6-F1
#
_entry.id   AF-A0A0G1YVS6-F1
#
_cell.length_a   1.000
_cell.length_b   1.000
_cell.length_c   1.000
_cell.angle_alpha   90.00
_cell.angle_beta   90.00
_cell.angle_gamma   90.00
#
_symmetry.space_group_name_H-M   'P 1'
#
loop_
_entity.id
_entity.type
_entity.pdbx_description
1 polymer ?
#
loop_
_entity_poly.entity_id
_entity_poly.type
_entity_poly.pdbx_seq_one_letter_code
_entity_poly.pdbx_strand_id
1 'polypeptide(L)'
;MLGRGNDCRIIPIGLAFWLLSAGSYNESVRMLWNLVSFTAVAGVAAYIVFLVLGSAVEAQVVYDANRVVVRDRLGQRVHNLSGMVMVPSECHALESRAKQIDGANFLIEFRTWEDPSRTCFSGAAPKQFHLTVFAPSVGVAFQATLDDVPIPLELIPAIE
;
A
#
# COMPACT_ATOMS: atom_id res chain seq x y z
N MET A 1 41.95 -77.68 -43.68
CA MET A 1 41.10 -77.55 -44.88
C MET A 1 39.78 -76.89 -44.46
N LEU A 2 39.31 -75.98 -45.30
CA LEU A 2 38.17 -75.05 -45.21
C LEU A 2 36.91 -75.52 -44.45
N GLY A 3 36.22 -74.59 -43.76
CA GLY A 3 34.87 -74.83 -43.23
C GLY A 3 34.24 -73.66 -42.47
N ARG A 4 33.80 -72.64 -43.21
CA ARG A 4 33.11 -71.40 -42.82
C ARG A 4 31.78 -71.66 -42.09
N GLY A 5 31.47 -70.90 -41.04
CA GLY A 5 30.17 -70.90 -40.35
C GLY A 5 29.90 -69.55 -39.69
N ASN A 6 29.75 -68.52 -40.53
CA ASN A 6 29.36 -67.17 -40.10
C ASN A 6 27.85 -67.16 -39.79
N ASP A 7 27.46 -67.27 -38.53
CA ASP A 7 26.13 -66.85 -38.09
C ASP A 7 26.17 -65.39 -37.64
N CYS A 8 26.49 -64.49 -38.58
CA CYS A 8 26.13 -63.09 -38.43
C CYS A 8 24.61 -62.98 -38.64
N ARG A 9 23.85 -63.04 -37.55
CA ARG A 9 22.48 -62.52 -37.53
C ARG A 9 22.53 -61.03 -37.83
N ILE A 10 22.31 -60.69 -39.09
CA ILE A 10 22.09 -59.32 -39.56
C ILE A 10 20.76 -58.87 -38.93
N ILE A 11 20.84 -58.21 -37.78
CA ILE A 11 19.72 -57.43 -37.28
C ILE A 11 19.56 -56.29 -38.30
N PRO A 12 18.42 -56.18 -39.00
CA PRO A 12 18.23 -55.10 -39.95
C PRO A 12 18.36 -53.79 -39.19
N ILE A 13 19.34 -52.98 -39.58
CA ILE A 13 19.72 -51.70 -38.95
C ILE A 13 18.50 -50.78 -38.77
N GLY A 14 17.47 -50.94 -39.61
CA GLY A 14 16.19 -50.23 -39.48
C GLY A 14 15.41 -50.52 -38.19
N LEU A 15 15.41 -51.75 -37.67
CA LEU A 15 14.66 -52.10 -36.45
C LEU A 15 15.36 -51.59 -35.17
N ALA A 16 16.70 -51.56 -35.17
CA ALA A 16 17.48 -50.98 -34.07
C ALA A 16 17.35 -49.45 -34.00
N PHE A 17 17.25 -48.79 -35.17
CA PHE A 17 17.08 -47.34 -35.25
C PHE A 17 15.70 -46.89 -34.71
N TRP A 18 14.64 -47.64 -35.00
CA TRP A 18 13.28 -47.35 -34.50
C TRP A 18 13.12 -47.52 -32.98
N LEU A 19 13.80 -48.49 -32.37
CA LEU A 19 13.75 -48.70 -30.91
C LEU A 19 14.54 -47.64 -30.14
N LEU A 20 15.67 -47.17 -30.68
CA LEU A 20 16.45 -46.07 -30.10
C LEU A 20 15.73 -44.72 -30.23
N SER A 21 15.04 -44.46 -31.35
CA SER A 21 14.26 -43.23 -31.52
C SER A 21 13.00 -43.20 -30.65
N ALA A 22 12.34 -44.35 -30.43
CA ALA A 22 11.18 -44.45 -29.55
C ALA A 22 11.54 -44.24 -28.07
N GLY A 23 12.68 -44.77 -27.61
CA GLY A 23 13.21 -44.50 -26.27
C GLY A 23 13.59 -43.03 -26.06
N SER A 24 14.30 -42.44 -27.04
CA SER A 24 14.72 -41.04 -27.01
C SER A 24 13.54 -40.05 -27.07
N TYR A 25 12.48 -40.36 -27.82
CA TYR A 25 11.26 -39.55 -27.87
C TYR A 25 10.56 -39.53 -26.51
N ASN A 26 10.45 -40.68 -25.84
CA ASN A 26 9.81 -40.77 -24.53
C ASN A 26 10.59 -40.00 -23.45
N GLU A 27 11.92 -40.00 -23.52
CA GLU A 27 12.76 -39.20 -22.62
C GLU A 27 12.70 -37.71 -22.91
N SER A 28 12.67 -37.33 -24.19
CA SER A 28 12.53 -35.93 -24.61
C SER A 28 11.18 -35.33 -24.22
N VAL A 29 10.10 -36.10 -24.40
CA VAL A 29 8.73 -35.72 -24.00
C VAL A 29 8.62 -35.64 -22.48
N ARG A 30 9.23 -36.57 -21.73
CA ARG A 30 9.28 -36.52 -20.26
C ARG A 30 10.06 -35.31 -19.76
N MET A 31 11.17 -34.96 -20.41
CA MET A 31 11.98 -33.78 -20.05
C MET A 31 11.23 -32.47 -20.33
N LEU A 32 10.54 -32.38 -21.48
CA LEU A 32 9.65 -31.26 -21.81
C LEU A 32 8.51 -31.12 -20.80
N TRP A 33 7.87 -32.23 -20.44
CA TRP A 33 6.77 -32.24 -19.47
C TRP A 33 7.21 -31.76 -18.09
N ASN A 34 8.40 -32.19 -17.63
CA ASN A 34 8.96 -31.76 -16.36
C ASN A 34 9.29 -30.26 -16.37
N LEU A 35 9.81 -29.74 -17.48
CA LEU A 35 10.14 -28.33 -17.62
C LEU A 35 8.88 -27.46 -17.63
N VAL A 36 7.85 -27.85 -18.40
CA VAL A 36 6.55 -27.17 -18.42
C VAL A 36 5.89 -27.20 -17.03
N SER A 37 5.89 -28.36 -16.38
CA SER A 37 5.31 -28.51 -15.04
C SER A 37 6.03 -27.62 -14.02
N PHE A 38 7.36 -27.57 -14.04
CA PHE A 38 8.14 -26.70 -13.16
C PHE A 38 7.83 -25.22 -13.40
N THR A 39 7.78 -24.77 -14.66
CA THR A 39 7.46 -23.38 -14.98
C THR A 39 6.04 -22.98 -14.55
N ALA A 40 5.06 -23.89 -14.71
CA ALA A 40 3.69 -23.64 -14.27
C ALA A 40 3.61 -23.52 -12.74
N VAL A 41 4.25 -24.43 -12.00
CA VAL A 41 4.27 -24.40 -10.52
C VAL A 41 5.01 -23.15 -10.01
N ALA A 42 6.16 -22.81 -10.60
CA ALA A 42 6.91 -21.62 -10.23
C ALA A 42 6.12 -20.32 -10.51
N GLY A 43 5.40 -20.25 -11.64
CA GLY A 43 4.54 -19.12 -11.97
C GLY A 43 3.38 -18.94 -11.00
N VAL A 44 2.71 -20.04 -10.63
CA VAL A 44 1.63 -20.02 -9.62
C VAL A 44 2.17 -19.61 -8.26
N ALA A 45 3.31 -20.15 -7.83
CA ALA A 45 3.95 -19.78 -6.57
C ALA A 45 4.34 -18.29 -6.54
N ALA A 46 4.94 -17.78 -7.62
CA ALA A 46 5.28 -16.37 -7.73
C ALA A 46 4.04 -15.46 -7.70
N TYR A 47 2.94 -15.86 -8.35
CA TYR A 47 1.69 -15.11 -8.33
C TYR A 47 1.04 -15.09 -6.94
N ILE A 48 1.03 -16.22 -6.22
CA ILE A 48 0.53 -16.28 -4.84
C ILE A 48 1.39 -15.39 -3.93
N VAL A 49 2.72 -15.46 -4.05
CA VAL A 49 3.64 -14.60 -3.30
C VAL A 49 3.41 -13.13 -3.63
N PHE A 50 3.18 -12.78 -4.90
CA PHE A 50 2.83 -11.42 -5.31
C PHE A 50 1.49 -10.96 -4.73
N LEU A 51 0.46 -11.81 -4.68
CA LEU A 51 -0.83 -11.45 -4.08
C LEU A 51 -0.72 -11.27 -2.56
N VAL A 52 0.05 -12.12 -1.87
CA VAL A 52 0.22 -12.06 -0.41
C VAL A 52 1.12 -10.88 -0.02
N LEU A 53 2.25 -10.67 -0.70
CA LEU A 53 3.11 -9.51 -0.45
C LEU A 53 2.46 -8.22 -0.94
N GLY A 54 1.77 -8.24 -2.09
CA GLY A 54 1.04 -7.08 -2.61
C GLY A 54 -0.05 -6.62 -1.66
N SER A 55 -0.86 -7.55 -1.13
CA SER A 55 -1.86 -7.23 -0.11
C SER A 55 -1.24 -6.84 1.25
N ALA A 56 -0.10 -7.43 1.63
CA ALA A 56 0.63 -7.02 2.83
C ALA A 56 1.28 -5.63 2.70
N VAL A 57 1.67 -5.23 1.49
CA VAL A 57 2.28 -3.92 1.20
C VAL A 57 1.20 -2.85 0.99
N GLU A 58 0.08 -3.15 0.34
CA GLU A 58 -1.06 -2.22 0.23
C GLU A 58 -1.75 -1.97 1.58
N ALA A 59 -1.67 -2.92 2.54
CA ALA A 59 -2.12 -2.70 3.91
C ALA A 59 -1.13 -1.88 4.77
N GLN A 60 0.06 -1.57 4.23
CA GLN A 60 1.03 -0.65 4.82
C GLN A 60 1.08 0.67 4.03
N VAL A 61 -0.05 1.13 3.50
CA VAL A 61 -0.29 2.57 3.67
C VAL A 61 -0.45 2.74 5.17
N VAL A 62 0.68 2.99 5.83
CA VAL A 62 0.71 3.71 7.09
C VAL A 62 -0.03 5.00 6.79
N TYR A 63 -1.36 4.97 6.92
CA TYR A 63 -2.07 6.11 7.39
C TYR A 63 -1.32 6.43 8.67
N ASP A 64 -0.43 7.41 8.56
CA ASP A 64 -0.08 8.26 9.66
C ASP A 64 -1.39 8.98 10.03
N ALA A 65 -2.36 8.21 10.53
CA ALA A 65 -3.76 8.57 10.75
C ALA A 65 -3.87 9.67 11.82
N ASN A 66 -2.73 10.00 12.41
CA ASN A 66 -2.55 11.03 13.40
C ASN A 66 -2.01 12.34 12.82
N ARG A 67 -1.60 12.37 11.55
CA ARG A 67 -1.05 13.58 10.92
C ARG A 67 -2.15 14.40 10.25
N VAL A 68 -2.33 15.63 10.73
CA VAL A 68 -3.27 16.58 10.15
C VAL A 68 -2.54 17.42 9.12
N VAL A 69 -2.92 17.26 7.85
CA VAL A 69 -2.41 18.10 6.77
C VAL A 69 -3.26 19.36 6.69
N VAL A 70 -2.60 20.51 6.86
CA VAL A 70 -3.23 21.82 6.88
C VAL A 70 -2.66 22.67 5.75
N ARG A 71 -3.54 23.10 4.86
CA ARG A 71 -3.24 24.11 3.85
C ARG A 71 -3.41 25.48 4.47
N ASP A 72 -2.33 26.25 4.44
CA ASP A 72 -2.32 27.63 4.91
C ASP A 72 -2.33 28.59 3.71
N ARG A 73 -3.45 29.29 3.51
CA ARG A 73 -3.55 30.37 2.54
C ARG A 73 -3.20 31.69 3.23
N LEU A 74 -2.08 32.26 2.82
CA LEU A 74 -1.53 33.48 3.40
C LEU A 74 -2.19 34.72 2.79
N GLY A 75 -2.89 35.49 3.62
CA GLY A 75 -3.34 36.85 3.33
C GLY A 75 -2.49 37.91 4.03
N GLN A 76 -2.86 39.18 3.89
CA GLN A 76 -2.23 40.27 4.66
C GLN A 76 -2.57 40.13 6.15
N ARG A 77 -1.62 39.61 6.96
CA ARG A 77 -1.79 39.34 8.41
C ARG A 77 -2.93 38.38 8.75
N VAL A 78 -3.24 37.47 7.83
CA VAL A 78 -4.31 36.48 8.01
C VAL A 78 -3.81 35.14 7.46
N HIS A 79 -4.02 34.08 8.22
CA HIS A 79 -3.79 32.70 7.81
C HIS A 79 -5.16 32.02 7.68
N ASN A 80 -5.49 31.58 6.48
CA ASN A 80 -6.70 30.81 6.23
C ASN A 80 -6.33 29.33 6.16
N LEU A 81 -6.51 28.65 7.28
CA LEU A 81 -6.18 27.26 7.47
C LEU A 81 -7.35 26.39 7.00
N SER A 82 -7.05 25.35 6.24
CA SER A 82 -8.03 24.37 5.80
C SER A 82 -7.41 22.99 5.73
N GLY A 83 -8.18 21.96 6.06
CA GLY A 83 -7.64 20.60 6.07
C GLY A 83 -8.68 19.57 6.45
N MET A 84 -8.20 18.37 6.73
CA MET A 84 -9.00 17.25 7.22
C MET A 84 -8.37 16.66 8.48
N VAL A 85 -9.20 16.35 9.47
CA VAL A 85 -8.82 15.67 10.71
C VAL A 85 -9.60 14.36 10.77
N MET A 86 -8.95 13.28 11.20
CA MET A 86 -9.61 12.01 11.45
C MET A 86 -10.27 12.05 12.84
N VAL A 87 -11.58 11.84 12.89
CA VAL A 87 -12.34 11.73 14.15
C VAL A 87 -12.70 10.27 14.44
N PRO A 88 -12.98 9.90 15.69
CA PRO A 88 -13.20 8.50 16.08
C PRO A 88 -14.42 7.80 15.42
N SER A 89 -15.42 8.58 15.02
CA SER A 89 -16.64 8.08 14.38
C SER A 89 -17.30 9.14 13.49
N GLU A 90 -18.01 8.73 12.45
CA GLU A 90 -18.75 9.63 11.55
C GLU A 90 -19.79 10.50 12.27
N CYS A 91 -20.32 9.99 13.37
CA CYS A 91 -21.33 10.67 14.17
C CYS A 91 -20.75 11.77 15.07
N HIS A 92 -19.43 11.81 15.25
CA HIS A 92 -18.78 12.91 15.94
C HIS A 92 -18.79 14.14 15.02
N ALA A 93 -19.20 15.27 15.58
CA ALA A 93 -18.99 16.56 14.95
C ALA A 93 -17.70 17.17 15.46
N LEU A 94 -17.11 18.03 14.63
CA LEU A 94 -15.81 18.63 14.85
C LEU A 94 -15.99 20.13 15.08
N GLU A 95 -15.51 20.61 16.21
CA GLU A 95 -15.34 22.03 16.49
C GLU A 95 -13.83 22.35 16.40
N SER A 96 -13.47 23.39 15.65
CA SER A 96 -12.09 23.83 15.48
C SER A 96 -11.93 25.26 15.96
N ARG A 97 -10.95 25.52 16.84
CA ARG A 97 -10.67 26.85 17.38
C ARG A 97 -9.18 27.14 17.36
N ALA A 98 -8.80 28.38 17.04
CA ALA A 98 -7.43 28.85 17.24
C ALA A 98 -7.31 29.61 18.56
N LYS A 99 -6.23 29.34 19.30
CA LYS A 99 -5.86 30.04 20.52
C LYS A 99 -4.40 30.47 20.44
N GLN A 100 -4.12 31.72 20.73
CA GLN A 100 -2.74 32.20 20.84
C GLN A 100 -2.15 31.72 22.17
N ILE A 101 -1.02 31.02 22.13
CA ILE A 101 -0.32 30.54 23.33
C ILE A 101 0.72 31.57 23.77
N ASP A 102 1.59 31.96 22.84
CA ASP A 102 2.71 32.86 23.12
C ASP A 102 3.21 33.54 21.85
N GLY A 103 3.22 34.87 21.82
CA GLY A 103 3.74 35.63 20.68
C GLY A 103 3.18 35.17 19.33
N ALA A 104 4.02 34.50 18.53
CA ALA A 104 3.66 33.97 17.21
C ALA A 104 3.31 32.46 17.21
N ASN A 105 3.10 31.85 18.38
CA ASN A 105 2.70 30.46 18.55
C ASN A 105 1.18 30.36 18.75
N PHE A 106 0.53 29.57 17.89
CA PHE A 106 -0.91 29.34 17.93
C PHE A 106 -1.20 27.84 18.13
N LEU A 107 -2.19 27.55 18.96
CA LEU A 107 -2.78 26.23 19.12
C LEU A 107 -4.08 26.15 18.34
N ILE A 108 -4.22 25.10 17.55
CA ILE A 108 -5.46 24.71 16.88
C ILE A 108 -6.08 23.60 17.73
N GLU A 109 -7.12 23.95 18.48
CA GLU A 109 -7.89 23.03 19.30
C GLU A 109 -8.99 22.41 18.44
N PHE A 110 -8.90 21.11 18.20
CA PHE A 110 -9.97 20.30 17.64
C PHE A 110 -10.70 19.61 18.80
N ARG A 111 -12.00 19.84 18.90
CA ARG A 111 -12.87 19.18 19.88
C ARG A 111 -13.90 18.36 19.14
N THR A 112 -14.07 17.11 19.56
CA THR A 112 -15.14 16.27 19.06
C THR A 112 -16.31 16.28 20.04
N TRP A 113 -17.52 16.27 19.50
CA TRP A 113 -18.72 16.10 20.30
C TRP A 113 -19.61 15.04 19.67
N GLU A 114 -20.14 14.17 20.52
CA GLU A 114 -21.03 13.09 20.15
C GLU A 114 -22.48 13.56 20.28
N ASP A 115 -23.30 13.29 19.27
CA ASP A 115 -24.74 13.52 19.35
C ASP A 115 -25.38 12.47 20.26
N PRO A 116 -25.95 12.86 21.43
CA PRO A 116 -26.51 11.90 22.38
C PRO A 116 -27.76 11.17 21.85
N SER A 117 -28.33 11.61 20.73
CA SER A 117 -29.52 10.99 20.12
C SER A 117 -29.20 9.82 19.17
N ARG A 118 -27.92 9.57 18.86
CA ARG A 118 -27.50 8.53 17.91
C ARG A 118 -26.49 7.59 18.55
N THR A 119 -26.63 6.30 18.27
CA THR A 119 -25.63 5.31 18.68
C THR A 119 -24.45 5.37 17.72
N CYS A 120 -23.30 5.83 18.20
CA CYS A 120 -22.12 5.99 17.36
C CYS A 120 -21.36 4.67 17.24
N PHE A 121 -21.20 4.18 16.01
CA PHE A 121 -20.32 3.06 15.73
C PHE A 121 -18.89 3.57 15.58
N SER A 122 -17.92 2.85 16.15
CA SER A 122 -16.51 3.18 15.99
C SER A 122 -16.09 3.00 14.52
N GLY A 123 -15.34 3.97 14.02
CA GLY A 123 -14.89 3.97 12.63
C GLY A 123 -14.28 5.31 12.29
N ALA A 124 -12.96 5.34 12.11
CA ALA A 124 -12.25 6.59 11.85
C ALA A 124 -12.82 7.28 10.60
N ALA A 125 -13.25 8.53 10.77
CA ALA A 125 -13.94 9.29 9.73
C ALA A 125 -13.23 10.62 9.47
N PRO A 126 -13.01 11.02 8.21
CA PRO A 126 -12.43 12.33 7.92
C PRO A 126 -13.47 13.44 8.10
N LYS A 127 -13.10 14.51 8.82
CA LYS A 127 -13.88 15.74 8.95
C LYS A 127 -13.08 16.92 8.45
N GLN A 128 -13.68 17.70 7.57
CA GLN A 128 -13.08 18.93 7.07
C GLN A 128 -13.19 20.04 8.11
N PHE A 129 -12.18 20.90 8.17
CA PHE A 129 -12.22 22.12 8.97
C PHE A 129 -11.73 23.32 8.16
N HIS A 130 -12.20 24.49 8.57
CA HIS A 130 -11.75 25.76 8.05
C HIS A 130 -11.63 26.76 9.19
N LEU A 131 -10.48 27.42 9.29
CA LEU A 131 -10.16 28.29 10.41
C LEU A 131 -9.37 29.50 9.91
N THR A 132 -9.82 30.69 10.29
CA THR A 132 -9.09 31.93 10.03
C THR A 132 -8.35 32.37 11.29
N VAL A 133 -7.04 32.55 11.17
CA VAL A 133 -6.17 33.01 12.26
C VAL A 133 -5.57 34.37 11.89
N PHE A 134 -5.75 35.37 12.75
CA PHE A 134 -5.15 36.69 12.58
C PHE A 134 -3.75 36.69 13.18
N ALA A 135 -2.73 36.56 12.34
CA ALA A 135 -1.33 36.49 12.74
C ALA A 135 -0.42 37.13 11.68
N PRO A 136 0.82 37.54 12.04
CA PRO A 136 1.79 38.04 11.06
C PRO A 136 2.08 37.00 9.97
N SER A 137 2.27 37.41 8.73
CA SER A 137 2.44 36.47 7.60
C SER A 137 3.70 35.58 7.66
N VAL A 138 4.63 35.85 8.58
CA VAL A 138 5.89 35.10 8.74
C VAL A 138 6.22 34.94 10.22
N GLY A 139 6.98 33.88 10.54
CA GLY A 139 7.44 33.60 11.90
C GLY A 139 6.37 33.02 12.82
N VAL A 140 5.27 32.50 12.26
CA VAL A 140 4.17 31.88 13.00
C VAL A 140 4.37 30.37 13.06
N ALA A 141 4.14 29.79 14.23
CA ALA A 141 4.13 28.34 14.42
C ALA A 141 2.74 27.90 14.88
N PHE A 142 2.25 26.81 14.29
CA PHE A 142 0.98 26.19 14.69
C PHE A 142 1.24 24.84 15.33
N GLN A 143 0.54 24.60 16.44
CA GLN A 143 0.40 23.31 17.09
C GLN A 143 -1.06 22.89 16.99
N ALA A 144 -1.34 21.58 17.09
CA ALA A 144 -2.72 21.10 17.11
C ALA A 144 -2.95 20.06 18.20
N THR A 145 -4.17 20.05 18.72
CA THR A 145 -4.68 19.03 19.64
C THR A 145 -6.03 18.53 19.17
N LEU A 146 -6.31 17.23 19.38
CA LEU A 146 -7.62 16.61 19.23
C LEU A 146 -8.05 16.12 20.60
N ASP A 147 -9.12 16.68 21.16
CA ASP A 147 -9.62 16.34 22.51
C ASP A 147 -8.50 16.37 23.57
N ASP A 148 -7.74 17.47 23.57
CA ASP A 148 -6.56 17.73 24.42
C ASP A 148 -5.35 16.82 24.18
N VAL A 149 -5.41 15.90 23.21
CA VAL A 149 -4.28 15.06 22.80
C VAL A 149 -3.50 15.75 21.67
N PRO A 150 -2.18 15.97 21.79
CA PRO A 150 -1.39 16.60 20.74
C PRO A 150 -1.33 15.72 19.49
N ILE A 151 -1.52 16.33 18.33
CA ILE A 151 -1.47 15.66 17.03
C ILE A 151 -0.41 16.31 16.13
N PRO A 152 0.40 15.52 15.40
CA PRO A 152 1.37 16.07 14.48
C PRO A 152 0.68 16.82 13.35
N LEU A 153 1.15 18.04 13.09
CA LEU A 153 0.58 18.92 12.09
C LEU A 153 1.58 19.16 10.96
N GLU A 154 1.11 19.07 9.73
CA GLU A 154 1.88 19.39 8.53
C GLU A 154 1.29 20.61 7.83
N LEU A 155 2.04 21.72 7.85
CA LEU A 155 1.65 22.94 7.16
C LEU A 155 2.17 22.93 5.73
N ILE A 156 1.25 23.06 4.79
CA ILE A 156 1.55 23.29 3.38
C ILE A 156 1.16 24.73 3.07
N PRO A 157 2.14 25.64 2.90
CA PRO A 157 1.84 27.02 2.50
C PRO A 157 1.31 27.01 1.07
N ALA A 158 0.14 27.60 0.87
CA ALA A 158 -0.43 27.90 -0.43
C ALA A 158 -0.22 29.40 -0.69
N ILE A 159 0.77 29.69 -1.52
CA ILE A 159 1.09 31.05 -1.98
C ILE A 159 0.26 31.28 -3.26
N GLU A 160 -0.58 32.31 -3.26
CA GLU A 160 -1.18 32.86 -4.48
C GLU A 160 -0.40 34.08 -4.97
#